data_AF-A0A832JUY5-F1
#
_entry.id   AF-A0A832JUY5-F1
#
_cell.length_a   1.000
_cell.length_b   1.000
_cell.length_c   1.000
_cell.angle_alpha   90.00
_cell.angle_beta   90.00
_cell.angle_gamma   90.00
#
_symmetry.space_group_name_H-M   'P 1'
#
loop_
_entity.id
_entity.type
_entity.pdbx_description
1 polymer ?
#
loop_
_entity_poly.entity_id
_entity_poly.type
_entity_poly.pdbx_seq_one_letter_code
_entity_poly.pdbx_strand_id
1 'polypeptide(L)'
;GEGGRREGRSFELEYLLSRLDEVGLRLTRFCSLKVLEEYRQTLGALIETALKAMEVERELRITRRGKEVLVVVREIDERVAKIASLIASREADRVRITQLVEEIKGCVADLLA
;
A
#
# COMPACT_ATOMS: atom_id res chain seq x y z
N GLY A 1 23.24 17.08 -2.24
CA GLY A 1 22.36 18.16 -2.74
C GLY A 1 20.91 17.75 -2.63
N GLU A 2 19.97 18.69 -2.64
CA GLU A 2 18.52 18.40 -2.59
C GLU A 2 18.04 17.58 -3.81
N GLY A 3 18.68 17.73 -4.97
CA GLY A 3 18.40 16.93 -6.18
C GLY A 3 18.61 15.43 -5.98
N GLY A 4 19.78 15.02 -5.44
CA GLY A 4 20.07 13.60 -5.19
C GLY A 4 19.17 12.95 -4.12
N ARG A 5 18.60 13.73 -3.19
CA ARG A 5 17.61 13.20 -2.22
C ARG A 5 16.21 13.03 -2.79
N ARG A 6 15.85 13.78 -3.84
CA ARG A 6 14.55 13.59 -4.53
C ARG A 6 14.62 12.37 -5.44
N GLU A 7 15.67 12.28 -6.24
CA GLU A 7 15.91 11.17 -7.16
C GLU A 7 16.03 9.81 -6.43
N GLY A 8 16.78 9.75 -5.32
CA GLY A 8 16.87 8.52 -4.51
C GLY A 8 15.52 8.05 -3.94
N ARG A 9 14.60 8.97 -3.62
CA ARG A 9 13.26 8.63 -3.11
C ARG A 9 12.33 8.14 -4.22
N SER A 10 12.43 8.69 -5.43
CA SER A 10 11.69 8.20 -6.58
C SER A 10 12.05 6.74 -6.88
N PHE A 11 13.34 6.40 -6.88
CA PHE A 11 13.78 5.01 -7.04
C PHE A 11 13.27 4.09 -5.93
N GLU A 12 13.24 4.56 -4.69
CA GLU A 12 12.70 3.79 -3.56
C GLU A 12 11.21 3.50 -3.73
N LEU A 13 10.41 4.49 -4.14
CA LEU A 13 8.98 4.31 -4.41
C LEU A 13 8.73 3.33 -5.57
N GLU A 14 9.46 3.46 -6.68
CA GLU A 14 9.35 2.55 -7.83
C GLU A 14 9.71 1.11 -7.46
N TYR A 15 10.76 0.94 -6.64
CA TYR A 15 11.15 -0.36 -6.12
C TYR A 15 10.06 -0.96 -5.22
N LEU A 16 9.50 -0.16 -4.30
CA LEU A 16 8.44 -0.61 -3.39
C LEU A 16 7.15 -0.95 -4.14
N LEU A 17 6.78 -0.18 -5.17
CA LEU A 17 5.65 -0.48 -6.05
C LEU A 17 5.83 -1.82 -6.77
N SER A 18 7.00 -2.02 -7.38
CA SER A 18 7.34 -3.26 -8.08
C SER A 18 7.29 -4.48 -7.14
N ARG A 19 7.81 -4.32 -5.92
CA ARG A 19 7.76 -5.35 -4.88
C ARG A 19 6.33 -5.61 -4.41
N LEU A 20 5.51 -4.58 -4.27
CA LEU A 20 4.10 -4.71 -3.87
C LEU A 20 3.32 -5.53 -4.91
N ASP A 21 3.55 -5.28 -6.20
CA ASP A 21 2.97 -6.06 -7.29
C ASP A 21 3.39 -7.53 -7.24
N GLU A 22 4.69 -7.81 -7.08
CA GLU A 22 5.20 -9.17 -6.98
C GLU A 22 4.59 -9.93 -5.79
N VAL A 23 4.57 -9.31 -4.61
CA VAL A 23 4.01 -9.92 -3.41
C VAL A 23 2.49 -10.04 -3.51
N GLY A 24 1.81 -9.09 -4.14
CA GLY A 24 0.38 -9.15 -4.43
C GLY A 24 0.01 -10.34 -5.32
N LEU A 25 0.78 -10.57 -6.38
CA LEU A 25 0.63 -11.76 -7.24
C LEU A 25 0.85 -13.07 -6.47
N ARG A 26 1.82 -13.10 -5.56
CA ARG A 26 2.03 -14.26 -4.69
C ARG A 26 0.87 -14.43 -3.70
N LEU A 27 0.31 -13.33 -3.17
CA LEU A 27 -0.80 -13.36 -2.21
C LEU A 27 -2.07 -13.94 -2.82
N THR A 28 -2.41 -13.56 -4.06
CA THR A 28 -3.57 -14.11 -4.78
C THR A 28 -3.38 -15.57 -5.19
N ARG A 29 -2.12 -16.01 -5.39
CA ARG A 29 -1.79 -17.41 -5.72
C ARG A 29 -1.79 -18.34 -4.51
N PHE A 30 -1.19 -17.91 -3.41
CA PHE A 30 -0.94 -18.76 -2.24
C PHE A 30 -1.95 -18.56 -1.09
N CYS A 31 -2.60 -17.39 -1.03
CA CYS A 31 -3.58 -17.03 0.00
C CYS A 31 -3.14 -17.41 1.42
N SER A 32 -1.93 -17.02 1.81
CA SER A 32 -1.35 -17.40 3.11
C SER A 32 -1.02 -16.18 3.95
N LEU A 33 -1.13 -16.34 5.28
CA LEU A 33 -0.81 -15.28 6.24
C LEU A 33 0.67 -14.85 6.15
N LYS A 34 1.56 -15.77 5.76
CA LYS A 34 2.97 -15.46 5.54
C LYS A 34 3.16 -14.48 4.39
N VAL A 35 2.52 -14.72 3.24
CA VAL A 35 2.63 -13.79 2.11
C VAL A 35 1.88 -12.49 2.41
N LEU A 36 0.78 -12.54 3.17
CA LEU A 36 0.09 -11.33 3.61
C LEU A 36 0.96 -10.46 4.52
N GLU A 37 1.76 -11.04 5.41
CA GLU A 37 2.71 -10.30 6.24
C GLU A 37 3.76 -9.58 5.36
N GLU A 38 4.32 -10.26 4.37
CA GLU A 38 5.25 -9.65 3.41
C GLU A 38 4.58 -8.50 2.62
N TYR A 39 3.30 -8.66 2.26
CA TYR A 39 2.51 -7.64 1.57
C TYR A 39 2.31 -6.40 2.45
N ARG A 40 1.92 -6.60 3.73
CA ARG A 40 1.76 -5.53 4.71
C ARG A 40 3.04 -4.75 4.95
N GLN A 41 4.18 -5.45 5.09
CA GLN A 41 5.46 -4.78 5.32
C GLN A 41 5.86 -3.91 4.12
N THR A 42 5.67 -4.43 2.90
CA THR A 42 5.96 -3.69 1.67
C THR A 42 5.04 -2.47 1.53
N LEU A 43 3.74 -2.64 1.81
CA LEU A 43 2.75 -1.57 1.76
C LEU A 43 2.99 -0.49 2.81
N GLY A 44 3.35 -0.89 4.04
CA GLY A 44 3.69 0.04 5.12
C GLY A 44 4.91 0.89 4.77
N ALA A 45 5.97 0.29 4.23
CA ALA A 45 7.14 1.02 3.76
C ALA A 45 6.78 2.00 2.64
N LEU A 46 5.92 1.61 1.70
CA LEU A 46 5.47 2.47 0.60
C LEU A 46 4.69 3.68 1.13
N ILE A 47 3.70 3.45 2.01
CA ILE A 47 2.90 4.52 2.61
C ILE A 47 3.80 5.47 3.42
N GLU A 48 4.73 4.94 4.22
CA GLU A 48 5.65 5.75 5.00
C GLU A 48 6.52 6.64 4.10
N THR A 49 7.06 6.11 3.00
CA THR A 49 7.86 6.88 2.04
C THR A 49 7.04 7.96 1.33
N ALA A 50 5.79 7.65 0.95
CA ALA A 50 4.88 8.61 0.36
C ALA A 50 4.51 9.74 1.33
N LEU A 51 4.15 9.41 2.57
CA LEU A 51 3.80 10.40 3.59
C LEU A 51 4.98 11.31 3.93
N LYS A 52 6.20 10.77 4.04
CA LYS A 52 7.43 11.57 4.24
C LYS A 52 7.66 12.56 3.12
N ALA A 53 7.31 12.22 1.87
CA ALA A 53 7.40 13.16 0.76
C ALA A 53 6.44 14.35 0.95
N MET A 54 5.20 14.08 1.35
CA MET A 54 4.17 15.10 1.59
C MET A 54 4.43 15.95 2.85
N GLU A 55 5.05 15.39 3.90
CA GLU A 55 5.45 16.15 5.10
C GLU A 55 6.55 17.17 4.79
N VAL A 56 7.51 16.80 3.93
CA VAL A 56 8.50 17.75 3.41
C VAL A 56 7.81 18.91 2.69
N GLU A 57 6.62 18.69 2.12
CA GLU A 57 5.78 19.68 1.45
C GLU A 57 4.73 20.34 2.39
N ARG A 58 4.65 19.94 3.67
CA ARG A 58 3.75 20.44 4.73
C ARG A 58 2.24 20.27 4.48
N GLU A 59 1.80 19.22 3.78
CA GLU A 59 0.40 19.12 3.33
C GLU A 59 -0.55 18.31 4.23
N LEU A 60 -0.07 17.46 5.15
CA LEU A 60 -0.85 16.32 5.65
C LEU A 60 -2.07 16.59 6.56
N ARG A 61 -2.08 17.60 7.44
CA ARG A 61 -3.15 17.71 8.47
C ARG A 61 -4.17 18.83 8.23
N ILE A 62 -3.80 19.84 7.46
CA ILE A 62 -4.57 21.09 7.36
C ILE A 62 -5.22 21.23 5.97
N THR A 63 -4.63 20.61 4.95
CA THR A 63 -5.12 20.72 3.57
C THR A 63 -6.23 19.71 3.28
N ARG A 64 -7.03 19.99 2.24
CA ARG A 64 -8.02 19.04 1.71
C ARG A 64 -7.34 17.73 1.29
N ARG A 65 -6.21 17.84 0.58
CA ARG A 65 -5.41 16.69 0.14
C ARG A 65 -4.93 15.85 1.31
N GLY A 66 -4.44 16.47 2.37
CA GLY A 66 -4.01 15.77 3.58
C GLY A 66 -5.12 14.94 4.24
N LYS A 67 -6.35 15.46 4.25
CA LYS A 67 -7.52 14.70 4.73
C LYS A 67 -7.87 13.52 3.81
N GLU A 68 -7.82 13.72 2.50
CA GLU A 68 -8.06 12.67 1.49
C GLU A 68 -7.03 11.53 1.64
N VAL A 69 -5.74 11.88 1.81
CA VAL A 69 -4.65 10.93 2.10
C VAL A 69 -4.94 10.06 3.33
N LEU A 70 -5.38 10.67 4.43
CA LEU A 70 -5.71 9.92 5.66
C LEU A 70 -6.90 8.97 5.45
N VAL A 71 -7.87 9.33 4.61
CA VAL A 71 -8.99 8.44 4.26
C VAL A 71 -8.48 7.25 3.45
N VAL A 72 -7.65 7.50 2.44
CA VAL A 72 -7.04 6.46 1.60
C VAL A 72 -6.22 5.46 2.43
N VAL A 73 -5.42 5.93 3.39
CA VAL A 73 -4.64 5.05 4.28
C VAL A 73 -5.55 4.15 5.12
N ARG A 74 -6.64 4.70 5.70
CA ARG A 74 -7.61 3.90 6.46
C ARG A 74 -8.31 2.86 5.59
N GLU A 75 -8.66 3.26 4.38
CA GLU A 75 -9.26 2.40 3.37
C GLU A 75 -8.36 1.22 2.97
N ILE A 76 -7.05 1.45 2.89
CA ILE A 76 -6.06 0.40 2.67
C ILE A 76 -6.03 -0.56 3.87
N ASP A 77 -5.97 -0.04 5.09
CA ASP A 77 -5.93 -0.85 6.32
C ASP A 77 -7.16 -1.77 6.45
N GLU A 78 -8.35 -1.26 6.16
CA GLU A 78 -9.61 -2.02 6.17
C GLU A 78 -9.59 -3.19 5.18
N ARG A 79 -9.07 -2.98 3.98
CA ARG A 79 -8.96 -4.02 2.93
C ARG A 79 -7.93 -5.08 3.31
N VAL A 80 -6.78 -4.68 3.85
CA VAL A 80 -5.76 -5.61 4.37
C VAL A 80 -6.35 -6.48 5.50
N ALA A 81 -7.08 -5.88 6.43
CA ALA A 81 -7.77 -6.61 7.50
C ALA A 81 -8.79 -7.61 6.94
N LYS A 82 -9.50 -7.25 5.87
CA LYS A 82 -10.42 -8.15 5.19
C LYS A 82 -9.71 -9.35 4.55
N ILE A 83 -8.56 -9.15 3.90
CA ILE A 83 -7.75 -10.26 3.36
C ILE A 83 -7.29 -11.18 4.51
N ALA A 84 -6.84 -10.62 5.63
CA ALA A 84 -6.44 -11.40 6.80
C ALA A 84 -7.58 -12.29 7.32
N SER A 85 -8.78 -11.73 7.42
CA SER A 85 -9.99 -12.45 7.85
C SER A 85 -10.35 -13.60 6.89
N LEU A 86 -10.30 -13.36 5.57
CA LEU A 86 -10.60 -14.39 4.55
C LEU A 86 -9.60 -15.55 4.56
N ILE A 87 -8.31 -15.25 4.76
CA ILE A 87 -7.29 -16.29 4.87
C ILE A 87 -7.46 -17.08 6.18
N ALA A 88 -7.74 -16.40 7.29
CA ALA A 88 -7.88 -17.02 8.60
C ALA A 88 -9.13 -17.93 8.73
N SER A 89 -10.24 -17.56 8.10
CA SER A 89 -11.48 -18.35 8.12
C SER A 89 -11.40 -19.64 7.31
N ARG A 90 -10.29 -19.88 6.56
CA ARG A 90 -10.15 -20.96 5.57
C ARG A 90 -11.20 -20.94 4.45
N GLU A 91 -12.00 -19.88 4.37
CA GLU A 91 -12.84 -19.52 3.22
C GLU A 91 -12.03 -18.66 2.27
N ALA A 92 -10.88 -19.16 1.81
CA ALA A 92 -10.00 -18.43 0.92
C ALA A 92 -10.67 -18.27 -0.45
N ASP A 93 -11.56 -17.29 -0.56
CA ASP A 93 -12.13 -16.82 -1.81
C ASP A 93 -11.03 -16.05 -2.56
N ARG A 94 -10.33 -16.78 -3.43
CA ARG A 94 -9.26 -16.23 -4.26
C ARG A 94 -9.73 -15.08 -5.14
N VAL A 95 -10.98 -15.11 -5.61
CA VAL A 95 -11.55 -14.05 -6.42
C VAL A 95 -11.68 -12.80 -5.56
N ARG A 96 -12.24 -12.92 -4.35
CA ARG A 96 -12.36 -11.77 -3.44
C ARG A 96 -11.00 -11.24 -2.98
N ILE A 97 -10.04 -12.11 -2.69
CA ILE A 97 -8.66 -11.69 -2.33
C ILE A 97 -8.02 -10.95 -3.50
N THR A 98 -8.20 -11.42 -4.74
CA THR A 98 -7.68 -10.74 -5.93
C THR A 98 -8.30 -9.36 -6.10
N GLN A 99 -9.62 -9.23 -5.95
CA GLN A 99 -10.30 -7.94 -5.99
C GLN A 99 -9.76 -6.99 -4.92
N LEU A 100 -9.62 -7.45 -3.68
CA LEU A 100 -9.08 -6.62 -2.58
C LEU A 100 -7.65 -6.17 -2.85
N VAL A 101 -6.81 -7.01 -3.45
CA VAL A 101 -5.45 -6.63 -3.85
C VAL A 101 -5.46 -5.52 -4.91
N GLU A 102 -6.30 -5.64 -5.94
CA GLU A 102 -6.42 -4.61 -6.98
C GLU A 102 -7.06 -3.30 -6.44
N GLU A 103 -8.03 -3.39 -5.53
CA GLU A 103 -8.58 -2.23 -4.82
C GLU A 103 -7.48 -1.50 -4.03
N ILE A 104 -6.62 -2.24 -3.30
CA ILE A 104 -5.49 -1.65 -2.57
C ILE A 104 -4.52 -0.95 -3.53
N LYS A 105 -4.22 -1.53 -4.70
CA LYS A 105 -3.37 -0.88 -5.70
C LYS A 105 -3.97 0.43 -6.22
N GLY A 106 -5.29 0.47 -6.42
CA GLY A 106 -6.02 1.70 -6.74
C GLY A 106 -5.84 2.76 -5.66
N CYS A 107 -6.05 2.40 -4.39
CA CYS A 107 -5.81 3.30 -3.26
C CYS A 107 -4.34 3.79 -3.20
N VAL A 108 -3.38 2.92 -3.50
CA VAL A 108 -1.95 3.31 -3.55
C VAL A 108 -1.69 4.30 -4.70
N ALA A 109 -2.33 4.12 -5.85
CA ALA A 109 -2.22 5.08 -6.95
C ALA A 109 -2.82 6.44 -6.55
N ASP A 110 -3.98 6.45 -5.89
CA ASP A 110 -4.62 7.67 -5.39
C ASP A 110 -3.77 8.38 -4.32
N LEU A 111 -3.03 7.62 -3.50
CA LEU A 111 -2.10 8.17 -2.51
C LEU A 111 -0.91 8.89 -3.15
N LEU A 112 -0.46 8.41 -4.31
CA LEU A 112 0.73 8.92 -5.02
C LEU A 112 0.41 10.01 -6.04
N ALA A 113 -0.87 10.23 -6.36
CA ALA A 113 -1.36 11.29 -7.25
C ALA A 113 -1.25 12.68 -6.61
#